data_AF-A0A2H6F2Z3-F1
#
_entry.id   AF-A0A2H6F2Z3-F1
#
_cell.length_a   1.000
_cell.length_b   1.000
_cell.length_c   1.000
_cell.angle_alpha   90.00
_cell.angle_beta   90.00
_cell.angle_gamma   90.00
#
_symmetry.space_group_name_H-M   'P 1'
#
loop_
_entity.id
_entity.type
_entity.pdbx_description
1 polymer ?
#
loop_
_entity_poly.entity_id
_entity_poly.type
_entity_poly.pdbx_seq_one_letter_code
_entity_poly.pdbx_strand_id
1 'polypeptide(L)' 'MEHKCLNCGVASEEVILLSCEYKGELLYVCVKCLPVLIHGSH' A
#
# COMPACT_ATOMS: atom_id res chain seq x y z
N MET A 1 -10.25 -12.53 3.73
CA MET A 1 -9.26 -12.12 2.70
C MET A 1 -8.29 -11.19 3.38
N GLU A 2 -7.00 -11.48 3.29
CA GLU A 2 -5.92 -10.69 3.89
C GLU A 2 -5.53 -9.59 2.89
N HIS A 3 -5.52 -8.33 3.33
CA HIS A 3 -5.09 -7.21 2.48
C HIS A 3 -3.56 -7.12 2.49
N LYS A 4 -2.98 -6.80 1.33
CA LYS A 4 -1.53 -6.72 1.15
C LYS A 4 -1.14 -5.42 0.49
N CYS A 5 0.01 -4.89 0.89
CA CYS A 5 0.59 -3.72 0.25
C CYS A 5 0.86 -4.02 -1.24
N LEU A 6 0.36 -3.19 -2.15
CA LEU A 6 0.60 -3.35 -3.59
C LEU A 6 2.09 -3.29 -3.98
N ASN A 7 2.92 -2.65 -3.15
CA ASN A 7 4.33 -2.42 -3.45
C ASN A 7 5.25 -3.51 -2.87
N CYS A 8 5.05 -3.93 -1.61
CA CYS A 8 5.94 -4.88 -0.94
C CYS A 8 5.28 -6.18 -0.46
N GLY A 9 3.96 -6.33 -0.64
CA GLY A 9 3.24 -7.55 -0.29
C GLY A 9 3.00 -7.81 1.20
N VAL A 10 3.52 -6.97 2.11
CA VAL A 10 3.30 -7.09 3.56
C VAL A 10 1.81 -7.09 3.90
N ALA A 11 1.44 -7.93 4.85
CA ALA A 11 0.06 -8.12 5.27
C ALA A 11 -0.43 -7.05 6.24
N SER A 12 -1.76 -6.88 6.32
CA SER A 12 -2.43 -6.04 7.32
C SER A 12 -2.20 -6.50 8.77
N GLU A 13 -1.75 -7.74 8.97
CA GLU A 13 -1.43 -8.30 10.28
C GLU A 13 -0.09 -7.78 10.82
N GLU A 14 0.80 -7.38 9.93
CA GLU A 14 2.19 -6.99 10.25
C GLU A 14 2.39 -5.47 10.23
N VAL A 15 1.56 -4.71 9.52
CA VAL A 15 1.68 -3.25 9.39
C VAL A 15 0.36 -2.57 9.04
N ILE A 16 0.23 -1.29 9.42
CA ILE A 16 -0.87 -0.44 8.99
C ILE A 16 -0.85 -0.30 7.45
N LEU A 17 -1.99 -0.60 6.84
CA LEU A 17 -2.30 -0.34 5.44
C LEU A 17 -3.26 0.83 5.31
N LEU A 18 -3.01 1.69 4.33
CA LEU A 18 -3.96 2.70 3.86
C LEU A 18 -4.63 2.19 2.59
N SER A 19 -5.95 2.31 2.53
CA SER A 19 -6.70 2.03 1.32
C SER A 19 -6.59 3.20 0.34
N CYS A 20 -6.47 2.89 -0.95
CA CYS A 20 -6.57 3.86 -2.03
C CYS A 20 -7.39 3.28 -3.19
N GLU A 21 -7.93 4.15 -4.04
CA GLU A 21 -8.61 3.72 -5.26
C GLU A 21 -7.76 4.12 -6.48
N TYR A 22 -7.55 3.17 -7.39
CA TYR A 22 -6.92 3.45 -8.68
C TYR A 22 -7.71 2.75 -9.78
N LYS A 23 -8.21 3.53 -10.75
CA LYS A 23 -9.03 3.01 -11.86
C LYS A 23 -10.25 2.19 -11.41
N GLY A 24 -10.88 2.58 -10.28
CA GLY A 24 -12.03 1.87 -9.72
C GLY A 24 -11.68 0.61 -8.93
N GLU A 25 -10.39 0.27 -8.78
CA GLU A 25 -9.94 -0.84 -7.95
C GLU A 25 -9.53 -0.34 -6.55
N LEU A 26 -10.06 -1.00 -5.52
CA LEU A 26 -9.65 -0.78 -4.14
C LEU A 26 -8.31 -1.50 -3.89
N LEU A 27 -7.27 -0.70 -3.66
CA LEU A 27 -5.90 -1.14 -3.41
C LEU A 27 -5.48 -0.75 -1.99
N TYR A 28 -4.36 -1.31 -1.55
CA TYR A 28 -3.79 -1.06 -0.22
C TYR A 28 -2.30 -0.80 -0.31
N VAL A 29 -1.81 0.21 0.41
CA VAL A 29 -0.39 0.54 0.52
C VAL A 29 0.01 0.63 1.98
N CYS A 30 1.15 0.04 2.37
CA CYS A 30 1.64 0.18 3.73
C CYS A 30 2.29 1.56 3.95
N VAL A 31 2.23 2.04 5.19
CA VAL A 31 2.81 3.34 5.58
C VAL A 31 4.31 3.44 5.32
N LYS A 32 5.02 2.31 5.18
CA LYS A 32 6.45 2.26 4.85
C LYS A 32 6.73 2.51 3.36
N CYS A 33 5.84 2.07 2.48
CA CYS A 33 6.00 2.22 1.03
C CYS A 33 5.39 3.52 0.49
N LEU A 34 4.41 4.09 1.21
CA LEU A 34 3.75 5.34 0.80
C LEU A 34 4.73 6.49 0.48
N PRO A 35 5.79 6.77 1.28
CA PRO A 35 6.68 7.90 1.00
C PRO A 35 7.38 7.79 -0.37
N VAL A 36 7.84 6.60 -0.73
CA VAL A 36 8.50 6.35 -2.03
C VAL A 36 7.54 6.59 -3.19
N LEU A 37 6.26 6.23 -3.02
CA LEU A 37 5.24 6.42 -4.05
C LEU A 37 4.81 7.89 -4.21
N ILE A 38 4.84 8.69 -3.14
CA ILE A 38 4.49 10.13 -3.19
C ILE A 38 5.65 10.96 -3.75
N HIS A 39 6.88 10.68 -3.33
CA HIS A 39 8.04 11.50 -3.67
C HIS A 39 8.79 11.03 -4.93
N GLY A 40 8.45 9.84 -5.46
CA GLY A 40 9.19 9.18 -6.51
C GLY A 40 10.52 8.61 -6.02
N SER A 41 11.11 7.70 -6.79
CA SER A 41 12.46 7.19 -6.54
C SER A 41 13.49 8.26 -6.94
N HIS A 42 13.93 9.07 -5.98
CA HIS A 42 15.13 9.90 -6.11
C HIS A 42 16.38 9.11 -5.71
#